data_AF-A0A3D3W0U5-F1
#
_entry.id   AF-A0A3D3W0U5-F1
#
_cell.length_a   1.000
_cell.length_b   1.000
_cell.length_c   1.000
_cell.angle_alpha   90.00
_cell.angle_beta   90.00
_cell.angle_gamma   90.00
#
_symmetry.space_group_name_H-M   'P 1'
#
loop_
_entity.id
_entity.type
_entity.pdbx_description
1 polymer ?
#
loop_
_entity_poly.entity_id
_entity_poly.type
_entity_poly.pdbx_seq_one_letter_code
_entity_poly.pdbx_strand_id
1 'polypeptide(L)'
;MLLAVFLSVSVHAEELTTQPVAWSSASEAMQKGEDLENNRKWSDAIQLYEEALKAFSSDKSLKYGLRRARIHHSLDRRYADLSFQSMLMEAGSTSLLNMYEDVYRNIHREYLETVSLTRYTAHGTESLYMALRNPVFLQKNLPAADQLQPQIAKVRQTLIESYWNRPVSGLSDARNVIASVCELCREQLNLSRNAVILEYVFGGCNTLDEYSILLTPDRYRELHGTIQGEMVGLGIEMKAEAGRGMHLLNVLLGSPAEEGGLRPDDFITEINGTDCLNLSTDDAAKLLRGTAGSRVRLTWQTPDQEKRAGEFVRRRVDIRSITRHAILDQQRGIGYIRMEGFQEDTVQELDTALRALEAEGMQALVLDLRGNPGGLLDTAAAVAERFIDSGVVVTTRGRNANQNQVYRVNGAYTRPYPLALIVDEDSASASEIIAGAVRDHNRGVIVGRPTYGKWSVQTIVRMPGEREMALRLTTAKFYSPDDRNYSGVGLQPDVLVPESAQNRTTFFRTRTSDEINADPDVAEAISALQRRLTSN
;
A
#
# COMPACT_ATOMS: atom_id res chain seq x y z
N MET A 1 -13.79 5.60 10.49
CA MET A 1 -13.71 4.61 9.40
C MET A 1 -12.51 3.74 9.64
N LEU A 2 -12.73 2.43 9.75
CA LEU A 2 -11.69 1.42 9.99
C LEU A 2 -11.23 0.85 8.66
N LEU A 3 -9.92 0.88 8.43
CA LEU A 3 -9.27 0.37 7.25
C LEU A 3 -8.41 -0.82 7.64
N ALA A 4 -8.55 -1.88 6.86
CA ALA A 4 -7.67 -3.02 6.80
C ALA A 4 -6.98 -2.98 5.41
N VAL A 5 -6.41 -1.83 5.02
CA VAL A 5 -5.83 -1.62 3.69
C VAL A 5 -4.31 -1.75 3.77
N PHE A 6 -3.71 -2.64 3.01
CA PHE A 6 -2.30 -2.51 2.64
C PHE A 6 -2.23 -1.59 1.42
N LEU A 7 -1.55 -0.45 1.52
CA LEU A 7 -1.24 0.31 0.30
C LEU A 7 0.07 -0.29 -0.20
N SER A 8 0.00 -1.15 -1.21
CA SER A 8 1.20 -1.67 -1.84
C SER A 8 2.01 -0.51 -2.41
N VAL A 9 3.33 -0.60 -2.24
CA VAL A 9 4.26 0.11 -3.11
C VAL A 9 4.13 -0.59 -4.47
N SER A 10 3.87 0.16 -5.54
CA SER A 10 3.74 -0.38 -6.89
C SER A 10 4.87 -1.37 -7.18
N VAL A 11 4.50 -2.61 -7.50
CA VAL A 11 5.43 -3.70 -7.76
C VAL A 11 6.22 -3.38 -9.04
N HIS A 12 7.54 -3.26 -8.88
CA HIS A 12 8.47 -3.28 -10.01
C HIS A 12 8.60 -4.72 -10.48
N ALA A 13 8.19 -4.97 -11.71
CA ALA A 13 8.58 -6.19 -12.42
C ALA A 13 9.77 -5.90 -13.34
N GLU A 14 10.83 -5.23 -12.89
CA GLU A 14 12.13 -5.43 -13.57
C GLU A 14 12.48 -6.93 -13.49
N GLU A 15 13.25 -7.46 -14.45
CA GLU A 15 13.72 -8.85 -14.50
C GLU A 15 14.46 -9.26 -13.22
N LEU A 16 13.69 -9.54 -12.18
CA LEU A 16 14.05 -10.34 -11.06
C LEU A 16 13.83 -11.76 -11.54
N THR A 17 14.88 -12.37 -12.10
CA THR A 17 15.07 -13.82 -12.04
C THR A 17 15.13 -14.21 -10.55
N THR A 18 14.00 -14.17 -9.85
CA THR A 18 13.92 -14.52 -8.45
C THR A 18 13.31 -15.89 -8.34
N GLN A 19 14.18 -16.90 -8.36
CA GLN A 19 14.11 -17.81 -7.24
C GLN A 19 14.14 -16.97 -5.94
N PRO A 20 13.45 -17.37 -4.86
CA PRO A 20 13.65 -16.71 -3.57
C PRO A 20 15.15 -16.60 -3.36
N VAL A 21 15.67 -15.36 -3.31
CA VAL A 21 17.11 -15.14 -3.19
C VAL A 21 17.47 -15.71 -1.83
N ALA A 22 17.99 -16.93 -1.83
CA ALA A 22 18.57 -17.53 -0.65
C ALA A 22 19.81 -16.68 -0.36
N TRP A 23 19.63 -15.66 0.47
CA TRP A 23 20.69 -14.75 0.87
C TRP A 23 21.82 -15.59 1.48
N SER A 24 23.03 -15.47 0.94
CA SER A 24 24.17 -16.21 1.50
C SER A 24 24.55 -15.67 2.88
N SER A 25 24.31 -14.37 3.12
CA SER A 25 24.53 -13.70 4.40
C SER A 25 23.78 -12.37 4.51
N ALA A 26 23.61 -11.85 5.73
CA ALA A 26 23.08 -10.51 5.98
C ALA A 26 23.98 -9.41 5.37
N SER A 27 25.29 -9.62 5.30
CA SER A 27 26.23 -8.68 4.71
C SER A 27 26.05 -8.54 3.19
N GLU A 28 25.74 -9.64 2.50
CA GLU A 28 25.44 -9.62 1.07
C GLU A 28 24.15 -8.81 0.79
N ALA A 29 23.10 -9.08 1.58
CA ALA A 29 21.86 -8.33 1.49
C ALA A 29 22.09 -6.83 1.78
N MET A 30 22.91 -6.51 2.77
CA MET A 30 23.25 -5.12 3.09
C MET A 30 23.92 -4.40 1.91
N GLN A 31 24.92 -5.02 1.28
CA GLN A 31 25.64 -4.44 0.14
C GLN A 31 24.69 -4.17 -1.04
N LYS A 32 23.86 -5.16 -1.41
CA LYS A 32 22.87 -4.99 -2.49
C LYS A 32 21.86 -3.89 -2.17
N GLY A 33 21.43 -3.78 -0.91
CA GLY A 33 20.58 -2.69 -0.46
C GLY A 33 21.25 -1.33 -0.60
N GLU A 34 22.53 -1.21 -0.21
CA GLU A 34 23.30 0.05 -0.36
C GLU A 34 23.48 0.44 -1.83
N ASP A 35 23.64 -0.53 -2.73
CA ASP A 35 23.71 -0.26 -4.16
C ASP A 35 22.38 0.33 -4.67
N LEU A 36 21.24 -0.20 -4.23
CA LEU A 36 19.91 0.37 -4.56
C LEU A 36 19.74 1.77 -3.98
N GLU A 37 20.15 2.00 -2.73
CA GLU A 37 20.12 3.31 -2.08
C GLU A 37 20.99 4.35 -2.82
N ASN A 38 22.19 3.96 -3.24
CA ASN A 38 23.11 4.82 -4.01
C ASN A 38 22.50 5.23 -5.36
N ASN A 39 21.70 4.34 -5.97
CA ASN A 39 20.94 4.62 -7.18
C ASN A 39 19.56 5.24 -6.91
N ARG A 40 19.24 5.57 -5.65
CA ARG A 40 17.96 6.15 -5.19
C ARG A 40 16.74 5.28 -5.52
N LYS A 41 16.94 3.98 -5.70
CA LYS A 41 15.89 2.97 -5.85
C LYS A 41 15.34 2.60 -4.47
N TRP A 42 14.73 3.56 -3.78
CA TRP A 42 14.35 3.42 -2.37
C TRP A 42 13.28 2.35 -2.13
N SER A 43 12.30 2.24 -3.02
CA SER A 43 11.24 1.22 -2.95
C SER A 43 11.84 -0.19 -2.98
N ASP A 44 12.74 -0.43 -3.94
CA ASP A 44 13.42 -1.71 -4.12
C ASP A 44 14.33 -2.02 -2.92
N ALA A 45 15.03 -1.01 -2.39
CA ALA A 45 15.86 -1.17 -1.20
C ALA A 45 15.02 -1.58 0.02
N ILE A 46 13.84 -0.97 0.21
CA ILE A 46 12.91 -1.31 1.30
C ILE A 46 12.47 -2.77 1.17
N GLN A 47 12.01 -3.17 -0.02
CA GLN A 47 11.59 -4.55 -0.28
C GLN A 47 12.73 -5.54 -0.02
N LEU A 48 13.92 -5.24 -0.53
CA LEU A 48 15.10 -6.08 -0.33
C LEU A 48 15.41 -6.27 1.16
N TYR A 49 15.40 -5.18 1.93
CA TYR A 49 15.67 -5.27 3.37
C TYR A 49 14.57 -6.03 4.12
N GLU A 50 13.30 -5.85 3.76
CA GLU A 50 12.18 -6.61 4.34
C GLU A 50 12.32 -8.12 4.06
N GLU A 51 12.64 -8.48 2.82
CA GLU A 51 12.90 -9.87 2.42
C GLU A 51 14.10 -10.48 3.16
N ALA A 52 15.22 -9.75 3.24
CA ALA A 52 16.40 -10.20 3.96
C ALA A 52 16.12 -10.38 5.46
N LEU A 53 15.31 -9.51 6.06
CA LEU A 53 14.92 -9.60 7.48
C LEU A 53 14.01 -10.80 7.77
N LYS A 54 13.36 -11.42 6.78
CA LYS A 54 12.67 -12.72 6.96
C LYS A 54 13.68 -13.82 7.34
N ALA A 55 14.88 -13.80 6.76
CA ALA A 55 15.96 -14.73 7.07
C ALA A 55 16.83 -14.28 8.26
N PHE A 56 17.04 -12.97 8.42
CA PHE A 56 17.98 -12.39 9.39
C PHE A 56 17.29 -11.39 10.35
N SER A 57 16.21 -11.82 10.98
CA SER A 57 15.29 -10.94 11.74
C SER A 57 15.91 -10.15 12.91
N SER A 58 17.09 -10.55 13.41
CA SER A 58 17.80 -9.88 14.50
C SER A 58 18.93 -8.94 14.04
N ASP A 59 19.27 -8.93 12.74
CA ASP A 59 20.38 -8.14 12.22
C ASP A 59 20.13 -6.64 12.36
N LYS A 60 21.08 -5.93 12.99
CA LYS A 60 20.95 -4.50 13.28
C LYS A 60 21.23 -3.63 12.06
N SER A 61 22.14 -4.06 11.19
CA SER A 61 22.54 -3.32 10.00
C SER A 61 21.40 -3.29 8.98
N LEU A 62 20.76 -4.43 8.74
CA LEU A 62 19.58 -4.52 7.87
C LEU A 62 18.40 -3.70 8.42
N LYS A 63 18.15 -3.76 9.73
CA LYS A 63 17.13 -2.89 10.37
C LYS A 63 17.42 -1.42 10.20
N TYR A 64 18.68 -1.02 10.30
CA TYR A 64 19.10 0.35 10.09
C TYR A 64 18.98 0.77 8.62
N GLY A 65 19.39 -0.10 7.68
CA GLY A 65 19.20 0.09 6.24
C GLY A 65 17.73 0.29 5.89
N LEU A 66 16.85 -0.62 6.34
CA LEU A 66 15.40 -0.50 6.14
C LEU A 66 14.85 0.84 6.65
N ARG A 67 15.20 1.24 7.87
CA ARG A 67 14.78 2.53 8.45
C ARG A 67 15.29 3.70 7.61
N ARG A 68 16.57 3.68 7.21
CA ARG A 68 17.19 4.72 6.39
C ARG A 68 16.49 4.84 5.03
N ALA A 69 16.30 3.73 4.33
CA ALA A 69 15.61 3.69 3.04
C ALA A 69 14.17 4.21 3.16
N ARG A 70 13.42 3.83 4.21
CA ARG A 70 12.07 4.36 4.48
C ARG A 70 12.04 5.88 4.69
N ILE A 71 12.99 6.42 5.45
CA ILE A 71 13.09 7.87 5.67
C ILE A 71 13.38 8.60 4.36
N HIS A 72 14.35 8.13 3.56
CA HIS A 72 14.67 8.74 2.28
C HIS A 72 13.53 8.62 1.26
N HIS A 73 12.85 7.47 1.20
CA HIS A 73 11.65 7.29 0.38
C HIS A 73 10.54 8.29 0.77
N SER A 74 10.29 8.45 2.07
CA SER A 74 9.32 9.40 2.61
C SER A 74 9.69 10.85 2.30
N LEU A 75 10.98 11.22 2.43
CA LEU A 75 11.49 12.53 2.03
C LEU A 75 11.25 12.81 0.54
N ASP A 76 11.69 11.92 -0.35
CA ASP A 76 11.56 12.11 -1.80
C ASP A 76 10.09 12.29 -2.21
N ARG A 77 9.18 11.47 -1.66
CA ARG A 77 7.75 11.57 -1.93
C ARG A 77 7.11 12.83 -1.36
N ARG A 78 7.50 13.22 -0.14
CA ARG A 78 6.94 14.38 0.57
C ARG A 78 7.36 15.69 -0.09
N TYR A 79 8.62 15.83 -0.49
CA TYR A 79 9.08 17.03 -1.19
C TYR A 79 8.64 17.10 -2.66
N ALA A 80 8.16 16.00 -3.24
CA ALA A 80 7.49 15.98 -4.54
C ALA A 80 5.98 16.32 -4.47
N ASP A 81 5.37 16.31 -3.28
CA ASP A 81 3.96 16.58 -3.07
C ASP A 81 3.67 18.10 -3.09
N LEU A 82 2.74 18.53 -3.96
CA LEU A 82 2.40 19.94 -4.14
C LEU A 82 1.72 20.51 -2.89
N SER A 83 0.78 19.79 -2.29
CA SER A 83 0.13 20.22 -1.05
C SER A 83 1.11 20.36 0.11
N PHE A 84 2.17 19.54 0.17
CA PHE A 84 3.25 19.72 1.12
C PHE A 84 4.10 20.96 0.82
N GLN A 85 4.42 21.22 -0.44
CA GLN A 85 5.16 22.43 -0.84
C GLN A 85 4.40 23.71 -0.46
N SER A 86 3.07 23.75 -0.64
CA SER A 86 2.26 24.88 -0.17
C SER A 86 2.38 25.10 1.35
N MET A 87 2.44 24.03 2.15
CA MET A 87 2.66 24.17 3.61
C MET A 87 3.99 24.84 3.96
N LEU A 88 5.05 24.58 3.18
CA LEU A 88 6.35 25.24 3.40
C LEU A 88 6.26 26.76 3.18
N MET A 89 5.49 27.18 2.19
CA MET A 89 5.41 28.58 1.73
C MET A 89 4.41 29.41 2.53
N GLU A 90 3.26 28.83 2.91
CA GLU A 90 2.10 29.59 3.37
C GLU A 90 1.85 29.48 4.88
N ALA A 91 2.42 28.48 5.56
CA ALA A 91 2.16 28.26 6.98
C ALA A 91 3.05 29.13 7.88
N GLY A 92 2.43 29.81 8.85
CA GLY A 92 3.17 30.47 9.94
C GLY A 92 3.82 29.45 10.89
N SER A 93 5.05 29.75 11.35
CA SER A 93 5.85 28.83 12.19
C SER A 93 5.13 28.39 13.48
N THR A 94 4.40 29.28 14.14
CA THR A 94 3.56 28.94 15.31
C THR A 94 2.51 27.89 14.96
N SER A 95 1.92 28.01 13.78
CA SER A 95 0.89 27.10 13.29
C SER A 95 1.44 25.71 12.96
N LEU A 96 2.71 25.62 12.53
CA LEU A 96 3.40 24.34 12.33
C LEU A 96 3.81 23.69 13.66
N LEU A 97 4.22 24.49 14.65
CA LEU A 97 4.49 24.00 16.01
C LEU A 97 3.21 23.48 16.68
N ASN A 98 2.06 24.14 16.48
CA ASN A 98 0.78 23.63 16.96
C ASN A 98 0.43 22.29 16.29
N MET A 99 0.67 22.17 14.98
CA MET A 99 0.48 20.91 14.26
C MET A 99 1.36 19.79 14.81
N TYR A 100 2.63 20.05 15.16
CA TYR A 100 3.49 19.07 15.82
C TYR A 100 2.84 18.53 17.11
N GLU A 101 2.28 19.41 17.95
CA GLU A 101 1.60 19.00 19.17
C GLU A 101 0.32 18.21 18.89
N ASP A 102 -0.48 18.66 17.94
CA ASP A 102 -1.74 18.01 17.61
C ASP A 102 -1.51 16.62 17.02
N VAL A 103 -0.48 16.45 16.18
CA VAL A 103 -0.09 15.14 15.66
C VAL A 103 0.31 14.23 16.82
N TYR A 104 1.20 14.70 17.70
CA TYR A 104 1.63 13.92 18.85
C TYR A 104 0.47 13.56 19.79
N ARG A 105 -0.46 14.50 20.07
CA ARG A 105 -1.64 14.23 20.92
C ARG A 105 -2.53 13.14 20.31
N ASN A 106 -2.77 13.17 19.00
CA ASN A 106 -3.58 12.16 18.33
C ASN A 106 -2.88 10.79 18.33
N ILE A 107 -1.57 10.73 18.07
CA ILE A 107 -0.78 9.50 18.21
C ILE A 107 -0.87 8.98 19.65
N HIS A 108 -0.61 9.85 20.64
CA HIS A 108 -0.64 9.47 22.04
C HIS A 108 -2.02 8.98 22.48
N ARG A 109 -3.11 9.47 21.88
CA ARG A 109 -4.49 9.06 22.21
C ARG A 109 -4.93 7.80 21.47
N GLU A 110 -4.62 7.65 20.19
CA GLU A 110 -5.23 6.65 19.31
C GLU A 110 -4.32 5.47 18.95
N TYR A 111 -3.00 5.70 18.83
CA TYR A 111 -2.07 4.68 18.35
C TYR A 111 -1.99 3.48 19.31
N LEU A 112 -1.86 2.28 18.75
CA LEU A 112 -1.91 1.01 19.46
C LEU A 112 -0.89 0.94 20.61
N GLU A 113 0.32 1.42 20.37
CA GLU A 113 1.40 1.43 21.36
C GLU A 113 1.61 2.82 21.97
N THR A 114 2.26 2.88 23.13
CA THR A 114 2.63 4.15 23.75
C THR A 114 3.94 4.66 23.15
N VAL A 115 3.93 5.90 22.67
CA VAL A 115 5.11 6.59 22.15
C VAL A 115 5.45 7.74 23.09
N SER A 116 6.67 7.76 23.61
CA SER A 116 7.14 8.87 24.45
C SER A 116 7.45 10.11 23.60
N LEU A 117 7.26 11.29 24.18
CA LEU A 117 7.57 12.54 23.51
C LEU A 117 9.07 12.67 23.19
N THR A 118 9.95 12.15 24.06
CA THR A 118 11.39 12.01 23.78
C THR A 118 11.62 11.25 22.48
N ARG A 119 11.00 10.07 22.33
CA ARG A 119 11.19 9.22 21.15
C ARG A 119 10.61 9.88 19.89
N TYR A 120 9.45 10.50 19.99
CA TYR A 120 8.83 11.24 18.88
C TYR A 120 9.72 12.41 18.43
N THR A 121 10.20 13.22 19.36
CA THR A 121 11.10 14.36 19.08
C THR A 121 12.42 13.89 18.46
N ALA A 122 13.00 12.80 18.99
CA ALA A 122 14.22 12.18 18.48
C ALA A 122 14.12 11.75 17.01
N HIS A 123 12.99 11.17 16.59
CA HIS A 123 12.78 10.79 15.18
C HIS A 123 12.57 12.01 14.28
N GLY A 124 12.08 13.13 14.83
CA GLY A 124 12.11 14.43 14.16
C GLY A 124 13.54 14.92 13.90
N THR A 125 14.41 14.84 14.91
CA THR A 125 15.85 15.14 14.77
C THR A 125 16.52 14.25 13.73
N GLU A 126 16.24 12.95 13.74
CA GLU A 126 16.76 12.00 12.76
C GLU A 126 16.30 12.33 11.34
N SER A 127 15.01 12.62 11.15
CA SER A 127 14.49 13.00 9.83
C SER A 127 15.21 14.21 9.29
N LEU A 128 15.41 15.25 10.10
CA LEU A 128 16.19 16.43 9.70
C LEU A 128 17.65 16.09 9.37
N TYR A 129 18.29 15.24 10.17
CA TYR A 129 19.66 14.81 9.90
C TYR A 129 19.79 14.07 8.55
N MET A 130 18.83 13.21 8.20
CA MET A 130 18.80 12.52 6.91
C MET A 130 18.45 13.47 5.78
N ALA A 131 17.51 14.40 6.02
CA ALA A 131 17.10 15.43 5.06
C ALA A 131 18.27 16.32 4.62
N LEU A 132 19.17 16.65 5.54
CA LEU A 132 20.39 17.42 5.26
C LEU A 132 21.43 16.70 4.37
N ARG A 133 21.17 15.45 3.94
CA ARG A 133 21.90 14.77 2.86
C ARG A 133 21.04 14.41 1.66
N ASN A 134 19.73 14.62 1.75
CA ASN A 134 18.81 14.21 0.72
C ASN A 134 18.84 15.25 -0.42
N PRO A 135 19.18 14.87 -1.67
CA PRO A 135 19.28 15.82 -2.77
C PRO A 135 17.98 16.56 -3.09
N VAL A 136 16.81 15.92 -2.95
CA VAL A 136 15.50 16.54 -3.18
C VAL A 136 15.22 17.60 -2.12
N PHE A 137 15.47 17.28 -0.85
CA PHE A 137 15.35 18.24 0.25
C PHE A 137 16.28 19.43 0.03
N LEU A 138 17.56 19.17 -0.27
CA LEU A 138 18.57 20.21 -0.44
C LEU A 138 18.25 21.11 -1.63
N GLN A 139 17.89 20.55 -2.78
CA GLN A 139 17.51 21.33 -3.96
C GLN A 139 16.33 22.28 -3.67
N LYS A 140 15.35 21.83 -2.86
CA LYS A 140 14.15 22.62 -2.54
C LYS A 140 14.37 23.66 -1.45
N ASN A 141 15.11 23.34 -0.41
CA ASN A 141 15.21 24.19 0.79
C ASN A 141 16.57 24.88 0.95
N LEU A 142 17.58 24.41 0.22
CA LEU A 142 18.95 24.87 0.35
C LEU A 142 19.68 24.83 -1.02
N PRO A 143 19.27 25.65 -2.02
CA PRO A 143 19.82 25.56 -3.39
C PRO A 143 21.35 25.75 -3.50
N ALA A 144 21.97 26.38 -2.50
CA ALA A 144 23.43 26.54 -2.38
C ALA A 144 24.11 25.46 -1.53
N ALA A 145 23.49 24.28 -1.37
CA ALA A 145 23.98 23.21 -0.48
C ALA A 145 25.42 22.76 -0.78
N ASP A 146 25.84 22.74 -2.05
CA ASP A 146 27.19 22.33 -2.45
C ASP A 146 28.28 23.23 -1.84
N GLN A 147 27.98 24.52 -1.64
CA GLN A 147 28.90 25.48 -1.00
C GLN A 147 28.85 25.40 0.53
N LEU A 148 27.83 24.75 1.09
CA LEU A 148 27.56 24.66 2.53
C LEU A 148 27.90 23.30 3.12
N GLN A 149 28.57 22.40 2.39
CA GLN A 149 28.87 21.04 2.87
C GLN A 149 29.57 21.00 4.25
N PRO A 150 30.57 21.85 4.56
CA PRO A 150 31.18 21.89 5.88
C PRO A 150 30.19 22.31 6.98
N GLN A 151 29.32 23.28 6.71
CA GLN A 151 28.29 23.78 7.63
C GLN A 151 27.20 22.72 7.84
N ILE A 152 26.79 22.02 6.78
CA ILE A 152 25.85 20.90 6.83
C ILE A 152 26.41 19.79 7.72
N ALA A 153 27.68 19.42 7.52
CA ALA A 153 28.34 18.42 8.35
C ALA A 153 28.38 18.84 9.83
N LYS A 154 28.71 20.10 10.11
CA LYS A 154 28.71 20.66 11.47
C LYS A 154 27.32 20.62 12.12
N VAL A 155 26.27 21.08 11.43
CA VAL A 155 24.89 21.02 11.93
C VAL A 155 24.49 19.58 12.23
N ARG A 156 24.76 18.65 11.31
CA ARG A 156 24.45 17.23 11.48
C ARG A 156 25.17 16.61 12.69
N GLN A 157 26.43 16.98 12.92
CA GLN A 157 27.17 16.55 14.11
C GLN A 157 26.48 17.08 15.39
N THR A 158 26.12 18.36 15.42
CA THR A 158 25.41 18.95 16.57
C THR A 158 24.05 18.30 16.81
N LEU A 159 23.29 17.94 15.76
CA LEU A 159 22.03 17.20 15.89
C LEU A 159 22.23 15.87 16.63
N ILE A 160 23.27 15.12 16.28
CA ILE A 160 23.61 13.86 16.94
C ILE A 160 24.00 14.09 18.41
N GLU A 161 24.96 14.97 18.65
CA GLU A 161 25.57 15.15 19.97
C GLU A 161 24.63 15.80 20.99
N SER A 162 23.78 16.74 20.54
CA SER A 162 23.01 17.60 21.44
C SER A 162 21.49 17.33 21.43
N TYR A 163 20.96 16.67 20.40
CA TYR A 163 19.50 16.59 20.20
C TYR A 163 18.93 15.19 19.97
N TRP A 164 19.68 14.24 19.38
CA TRP A 164 19.14 12.96 18.89
C TRP A 164 18.40 12.11 19.92
N ASN A 165 18.74 12.23 21.20
CA ASN A 165 18.04 11.53 22.29
C ASN A 165 17.86 12.43 23.52
N ARG A 166 17.81 13.76 23.30
CA ARG A 166 17.62 14.70 24.40
C ARG A 166 16.27 14.39 25.09
N PRO A 167 16.25 14.16 26.42
CA PRO A 167 15.00 13.93 27.13
C PRO A 167 14.03 15.09 26.95
N VAL A 168 12.76 14.78 26.71
CA VAL A 168 11.70 15.78 26.53
C VAL A 168 10.58 15.48 27.51
N SER A 169 10.41 16.39 28.47
CA SER A 169 9.50 16.23 29.62
C SER A 169 8.05 16.60 29.33
N GLY A 170 7.80 17.37 28.26
CA GLY A 170 6.46 17.83 27.89
C GLY A 170 6.46 18.63 26.59
N LEU A 171 5.27 19.00 26.11
CA LEU A 171 5.10 19.68 24.82
C LEU A 171 5.83 21.03 24.74
N SER A 172 5.86 21.80 25.83
CA SER A 172 6.62 23.05 25.91
C SER A 172 8.13 22.84 25.76
N ASP A 173 8.66 21.77 26.35
CA ASP A 173 10.07 21.38 26.23
C ASP A 173 10.39 20.91 24.81
N ALA A 174 9.49 20.14 24.19
CA ALA A 174 9.60 19.76 22.78
C ALA A 174 9.65 20.98 21.85
N ARG A 175 8.77 21.97 22.08
CA ARG A 175 8.78 23.24 21.34
C ARG A 175 10.11 23.97 21.49
N ASN A 176 10.68 24.01 22.69
CA ASN A 176 11.97 24.63 22.93
C ASN A 176 13.10 23.92 22.18
N VAL A 177 13.13 22.59 22.20
CA VAL A 177 14.08 21.78 21.42
C VAL A 177 13.98 22.10 19.92
N ILE A 178 12.77 22.08 19.36
CA ILE A 178 12.56 22.39 17.94
C ILE A 178 12.97 23.82 17.61
N ALA A 179 12.65 24.78 18.48
CA ALA A 179 13.04 26.18 18.31
C ALA A 179 14.56 26.35 18.32
N SER A 180 15.29 25.70 19.25
CA SER A 180 16.76 25.74 19.26
C SER A 180 17.37 25.14 18.00
N VAL A 181 16.79 24.07 17.47
CA VAL A 181 17.25 23.47 16.20
C VAL A 181 16.91 24.36 15.00
N CYS A 182 15.77 25.04 15.01
CA CYS A 182 15.43 26.05 14.01
C CYS A 182 16.48 27.16 13.97
N GLU A 183 16.87 27.71 15.13
CA GLU A 183 17.88 28.76 15.20
C GLU A 183 19.26 28.26 14.76
N LEU A 184 19.68 27.05 15.18
CA LEU A 184 20.91 26.42 14.70
C LEU A 184 20.94 26.32 13.17
N CYS A 185 19.87 25.83 12.55
CA CYS A 185 19.83 25.65 11.09
C CYS A 185 19.73 26.99 10.37
N ARG A 186 19.01 27.97 10.92
CA ARG A 186 18.93 29.33 10.37
C ARG A 186 20.29 30.00 10.39
N GLU A 187 21.02 29.94 11.50
CA GLU A 187 22.31 30.61 11.66
C GLU A 187 23.42 29.95 10.84
N GLN A 188 23.46 28.61 10.76
CA GLN A 188 24.54 27.90 10.07
C GLN A 188 24.26 27.70 8.57
N LEU A 189 23.00 27.59 8.17
CA LEU A 189 22.61 27.19 6.81
C LEU A 189 21.67 28.20 6.12
N ASN A 190 21.11 29.17 6.85
CA ASN A 190 19.98 29.97 6.34
C ASN A 190 18.76 29.11 5.94
N LEU A 191 18.59 27.96 6.59
CA LEU A 191 17.46 27.07 6.36
C LEU A 191 16.18 27.64 6.98
N SER A 192 15.04 27.51 6.28
CA SER A 192 13.76 28.01 6.79
C SER A 192 13.31 27.26 8.05
N ARG A 193 12.68 27.99 8.98
CA ARG A 193 12.09 27.37 10.18
C ARG A 193 11.01 26.36 9.82
N ASN A 194 10.25 26.62 8.75
CA ASN A 194 9.17 25.75 8.30
C ASN A 194 9.70 24.38 7.87
N ALA A 195 10.80 24.32 7.10
CA ALA A 195 11.43 23.07 6.70
C ALA A 195 11.86 22.25 7.93
N VAL A 196 12.49 22.89 8.90
CA VAL A 196 12.89 22.24 10.16
C VAL A 196 11.67 21.69 10.92
N ILE A 197 10.65 22.51 11.18
CA ILE A 197 9.47 22.08 11.95
C ILE A 197 8.74 20.94 11.24
N LEU A 198 8.62 20.97 9.91
CA LEU A 198 7.97 19.91 9.15
C LEU A 198 8.75 18.58 9.20
N GLU A 199 10.08 18.61 9.25
CA GLU A 199 10.85 17.39 9.53
C GLU A 199 10.56 16.83 10.92
N TYR A 200 10.29 17.66 11.93
CA TYR A 200 9.86 17.17 13.24
C TYR A 200 8.42 16.63 13.23
N VAL A 201 7.51 17.28 12.51
CA VAL A 201 6.10 16.86 12.40
C VAL A 201 5.98 15.49 11.71
N PHE A 202 6.57 15.35 10.52
CA PHE A 202 6.49 14.11 9.76
C PHE A 202 7.49 13.07 10.25
N GLY A 203 8.72 13.50 10.57
CA GLY A 203 9.77 12.61 11.07
C GLY A 203 9.44 11.95 12.39
N GLY A 204 8.70 12.64 13.27
CA GLY A 204 8.21 12.04 14.51
C GLY A 204 7.35 10.79 14.27
N CYS A 205 6.61 10.73 13.17
CA CYS A 205 5.80 9.56 12.80
C CYS A 205 6.64 8.34 12.40
N ASN A 206 7.94 8.50 12.11
CA ASN A 206 8.83 7.37 11.80
C ASN A 206 9.07 6.44 13.01
N THR A 207 8.63 6.85 14.21
CA THR A 207 8.64 5.99 15.40
C THR A 207 7.51 4.96 15.44
N LEU A 208 6.50 5.10 14.57
CA LEU A 208 5.34 4.22 14.52
C LEU A 208 5.64 2.99 13.66
N ASP A 209 4.63 2.13 13.48
CA ASP A 209 4.70 1.03 12.54
C ASP A 209 4.66 1.51 11.08
N GLU A 210 4.94 0.60 10.15
CA GLU A 210 4.99 0.86 8.71
C GLU A 210 3.63 1.18 8.08
N TYR A 211 2.53 0.93 8.80
CA TYR A 211 1.18 1.22 8.35
C TYR A 211 0.71 2.61 8.79
N SER A 212 1.41 3.22 9.77
CA SER A 212 1.04 4.48 10.38
C SER A 212 1.80 5.67 9.80
N ILE A 213 1.07 6.67 9.32
CA ILE A 213 1.66 7.83 8.63
C ILE A 213 0.79 9.08 8.77
N LEU A 214 1.42 10.25 8.77
CA LEU A 214 0.75 11.53 8.56
C LEU A 214 0.57 11.80 7.07
N LEU A 215 -0.67 11.98 6.65
CA LEU A 215 -1.05 12.26 5.27
C LEU A 215 -1.11 13.77 5.03
N THR A 216 -0.44 14.20 3.97
CA THR A 216 -0.63 15.51 3.35
C THR A 216 -2.05 15.60 2.75
N PRO A 217 -2.56 16.80 2.42
CA PRO A 217 -3.86 16.97 1.80
C PRO A 217 -4.06 16.16 0.53
N ASP A 218 -3.08 16.19 -0.39
CA ASP A 218 -3.15 15.40 -1.62
C ASP A 218 -3.22 13.90 -1.32
N ARG A 219 -2.41 13.40 -0.37
CA ARG A 219 -2.43 11.99 0.03
C ARG A 219 -3.69 11.58 0.77
N TYR A 220 -4.26 12.49 1.56
CA TYR A 220 -5.54 12.25 2.24
C TYR A 220 -6.67 12.12 1.22
N ARG A 221 -6.72 13.02 0.23
CA ARG A 221 -7.68 12.94 -0.89
C ARG A 221 -7.49 11.68 -1.74
N GLU A 222 -6.25 11.31 -2.06
CA GLU A 222 -5.93 10.05 -2.77
C GLU A 222 -6.44 8.82 -2.02
N LEU A 223 -6.17 8.76 -0.71
CA LEU A 223 -6.64 7.68 0.15
C LEU A 223 -8.17 7.63 0.22
N HIS A 224 -8.83 8.78 0.35
CA HIS A 224 -10.29 8.86 0.33
C HIS A 224 -10.87 8.33 -0.98
N GLY A 225 -10.30 8.72 -2.12
CA GLY A 225 -10.71 8.20 -3.43
C GLY A 225 -10.56 6.68 -3.50
N THR A 226 -9.42 6.13 -3.06
CA THR A 226 -9.18 4.67 -3.06
C THR A 226 -10.25 3.89 -2.29
N ILE A 227 -10.71 4.44 -1.16
CA ILE A 227 -11.76 3.81 -0.32
C ILE A 227 -13.11 3.78 -1.02
N GLN A 228 -13.41 4.83 -1.76
CA GLN A 228 -14.61 4.95 -2.58
C GLN A 228 -14.48 4.18 -3.90
N GLY A 229 -13.37 3.47 -4.13
CA GLY A 229 -13.14 2.74 -5.38
C GLY A 229 -12.71 3.61 -6.54
N GLU A 230 -12.14 4.78 -6.26
CA GLU A 230 -11.93 5.80 -7.26
C GLU A 230 -10.46 6.17 -7.38
N MET A 231 -10.02 6.25 -8.63
CA MET A 231 -8.71 6.79 -8.96
C MET A 231 -8.88 7.94 -9.95
N VAL A 232 -8.27 9.08 -9.66
CA VAL A 232 -8.14 10.14 -10.66
C VAL A 232 -6.98 9.80 -11.57
N GLY A 233 -7.26 9.57 -12.84
CA GLY A 233 -6.24 9.20 -13.82
C GLY A 233 -6.83 8.88 -15.18
N LEU A 234 -6.11 8.04 -15.92
CA LEU A 234 -6.55 7.53 -17.22
C LEU A 234 -7.16 6.13 -17.15
N GLY A 235 -6.98 5.43 -16.03
CA GLY A 235 -7.41 4.04 -15.88
C GLY A 235 -6.54 3.04 -16.63
N ILE A 236 -5.21 3.13 -16.44
CA ILE A 236 -4.23 2.21 -17.02
C ILE A 236 -3.39 1.56 -15.93
N GLU A 237 -3.08 0.30 -16.13
CA GLU A 237 -2.03 -0.43 -15.41
C GLU A 237 -0.92 -0.73 -16.40
N MET A 238 0.31 -0.42 -16.03
CA MET A 238 1.44 -0.43 -16.97
C MET A 238 2.72 -0.87 -16.30
N LYS A 239 3.68 -1.26 -17.13
CA LYS A 239 5.03 -1.64 -16.73
C LYS A 239 6.04 -1.07 -17.70
N ALA A 240 7.12 -0.51 -17.17
CA ALA A 240 8.27 -0.11 -17.98
C ALA A 240 8.91 -1.32 -18.66
N GLU A 241 9.16 -1.21 -19.95
CA GLU A 241 9.99 -2.13 -20.72
C GLU A 241 11.10 -1.33 -21.39
N ALA A 242 12.33 -1.53 -20.90
CA ALA A 242 13.48 -0.73 -21.30
C ALA A 242 13.70 -0.78 -22.82
N GLY A 243 13.80 0.40 -23.43
CA GLY A 243 13.94 0.55 -24.87
C GLY A 243 12.64 0.43 -25.68
N ARG A 244 11.49 0.16 -25.05
CA ARG A 244 10.18 0.05 -25.71
C ARG A 244 9.10 0.97 -25.15
N GLY A 245 9.25 1.46 -23.92
CA GLY A 245 8.30 2.38 -23.29
C GLY A 245 7.46 1.70 -22.21
N MET A 246 6.26 2.20 -21.94
CA MET A 246 5.36 1.64 -20.92
C MET A 246 4.40 0.65 -21.56
N HIS A 247 4.63 -0.65 -21.33
CA HIS A 247 3.72 -1.73 -21.70
C HIS A 247 2.44 -1.62 -20.88
N LEU A 248 1.30 -1.48 -21.55
CA LEU A 248 -0.02 -1.48 -20.91
C LEU A 248 -0.44 -2.91 -20.61
N LEU A 249 -0.42 -3.25 -19.34
CA LEU A 249 -0.84 -4.56 -18.85
C LEU A 249 -2.35 -4.67 -18.88
N ASN A 250 -3.04 -3.56 -18.58
CA ASN A 250 -4.49 -3.50 -18.54
C ASN A 250 -5.00 -2.06 -18.71
N VAL A 251 -6.20 -1.95 -19.27
CA VAL A 251 -6.92 -0.69 -19.47
C VAL A 251 -8.32 -0.86 -18.88
N LEU A 252 -8.70 0.01 -17.95
CA LEU A 252 -9.96 -0.08 -17.24
C LEU A 252 -11.14 0.22 -18.18
N LEU A 253 -12.18 -0.61 -18.12
CA LEU A 253 -13.42 -0.42 -18.87
C LEU A 253 -14.09 0.91 -18.50
N GLY A 254 -14.55 1.67 -19.49
CA GLY A 254 -15.17 2.98 -19.32
C GLY A 254 -14.22 4.07 -18.84
N SER A 255 -12.90 3.84 -18.90
CA SER A 255 -11.89 4.82 -18.51
C SER A 255 -11.51 5.76 -19.66
N PRO A 256 -10.91 6.93 -19.38
CA PRO A 256 -10.39 7.81 -20.42
C PRO A 256 -9.42 7.11 -21.39
N ALA A 257 -8.61 6.18 -20.89
CA ALA A 257 -7.68 5.42 -21.73
C ALA A 257 -8.41 4.53 -22.73
N GLU A 258 -9.41 3.78 -22.28
CA GLU A 258 -10.20 2.91 -23.17
C GLU A 258 -10.95 3.72 -24.22
N GLU A 259 -11.61 4.81 -23.79
CA GLU A 259 -12.34 5.75 -24.65
C GLU A 259 -11.41 6.40 -25.69
N GLY A 260 -10.18 6.72 -25.30
CA GLY A 260 -9.14 7.25 -26.17
C GLY A 260 -8.45 6.20 -27.05
N GLY A 261 -8.89 4.94 -27.00
CA GLY A 261 -8.45 3.89 -27.92
C GLY A 261 -7.24 3.09 -27.45
N LEU A 262 -6.76 3.27 -26.22
CA LEU A 262 -5.73 2.41 -25.64
C LEU A 262 -6.29 1.01 -25.37
N ARG A 263 -5.46 0.01 -25.58
CA ARG A 263 -5.77 -1.40 -25.32
C ARG A 263 -4.65 -2.05 -24.50
N PRO A 264 -4.92 -3.17 -23.81
CA PRO A 264 -3.86 -4.03 -23.30
C PRO A 264 -2.85 -4.36 -24.42
N ASP A 265 -1.60 -4.49 -24.03
CA ASP A 265 -0.42 -4.71 -24.88
C ASP A 265 0.05 -3.54 -25.76
N ASP A 266 -0.61 -2.38 -25.70
CA ASP A 266 -0.06 -1.14 -26.24
C ASP A 266 1.19 -0.69 -25.45
N PHE A 267 2.09 0.04 -26.10
CA PHE A 267 3.30 0.62 -25.51
C PHE A 267 3.24 2.15 -25.54
N ILE A 268 3.08 2.83 -24.40
CA ILE A 268 3.20 4.29 -24.34
C ILE A 268 4.67 4.67 -24.51
N THR A 269 4.97 5.42 -25.56
CA THR A 269 6.33 5.84 -25.93
C THR A 269 6.62 7.28 -25.56
N GLU A 270 5.60 8.15 -25.47
CA GLU A 270 5.76 9.54 -25.02
C GLU A 270 4.58 10.00 -24.16
N ILE A 271 4.86 10.79 -23.11
CA ILE A 271 3.86 11.44 -22.25
C ILE A 271 4.12 12.95 -22.26
N ASN A 272 3.19 13.74 -22.78
CA ASN A 272 3.33 15.20 -22.96
C ASN A 272 4.62 15.61 -23.70
N GLY A 273 5.08 14.78 -24.64
CA GLY A 273 6.32 14.99 -25.38
C GLY A 273 7.60 14.56 -24.64
N THR A 274 7.49 14.07 -23.40
CA THR A 274 8.61 13.42 -22.69
C THR A 274 8.72 11.98 -23.16
N ASP A 275 9.90 11.60 -23.67
CA ASP A 275 10.23 10.23 -24.06
C ASP A 275 10.17 9.29 -22.86
N CYS A 276 9.47 8.16 -23.03
CA CYS A 276 9.22 7.16 -22.00
C CYS A 276 9.99 5.85 -22.21
N LEU A 277 10.79 5.72 -23.29
CA LEU A 277 11.46 4.46 -23.63
C LEU A 277 12.33 3.89 -22.50
N ASN A 278 12.95 4.76 -21.70
CA ASN A 278 13.82 4.38 -20.58
C ASN A 278 13.35 4.96 -19.24
N LEU A 279 12.10 5.43 -19.15
CA LEU A 279 11.56 5.87 -17.87
C LEU A 279 11.22 4.67 -16.98
N SER A 280 11.31 4.88 -15.67
CA SER A 280 10.73 3.94 -14.71
C SER A 280 9.20 4.01 -14.74
N THR A 281 8.52 2.94 -14.32
CA THR A 281 7.05 2.94 -14.15
C THR A 281 6.60 4.09 -13.25
N ASP A 282 7.34 4.37 -12.17
CA ASP A 282 7.02 5.42 -11.21
C ASP A 282 7.15 6.83 -11.81
N ASP A 283 8.18 7.08 -12.62
CA ASP A 283 8.35 8.38 -13.27
C ASP A 283 7.29 8.61 -14.34
N ALA A 284 6.97 7.59 -15.13
CA ALA A 284 5.86 7.64 -16.07
C ALA A 284 4.52 7.87 -15.33
N ALA A 285 4.29 7.19 -14.20
CA ALA A 285 3.09 7.37 -13.39
C ALA A 285 2.95 8.82 -12.85
N LYS A 286 4.06 9.46 -12.46
CA LYS A 286 4.05 10.89 -12.06
C LYS A 286 3.61 11.80 -13.21
N LEU A 287 4.05 11.52 -14.43
CA LEU A 287 3.66 12.30 -15.62
C LEU A 287 2.19 12.08 -16.01
N LEU A 288 1.69 10.85 -15.81
CA LEU A 288 0.31 10.46 -16.13
C LEU A 288 -0.68 10.94 -15.07
N ARG A 289 -0.27 11.08 -13.81
CA ARG A 289 -1.09 11.66 -12.74
C ARG A 289 -1.32 13.16 -12.96
N GLY A 290 -2.39 13.66 -12.38
CA GLY A 290 -2.77 15.07 -12.46
C GLY A 290 -4.17 15.29 -11.89
N THR A 291 -4.56 16.56 -11.80
CA THR A 291 -5.90 16.92 -11.31
C THR A 291 -6.98 16.47 -12.28
N ALA A 292 -8.17 16.14 -11.78
CA ALA A 292 -9.32 15.83 -12.62
C ALA A 292 -9.65 17.04 -13.52
N GLY A 293 -10.02 16.77 -14.78
CA GLY A 293 -10.26 17.76 -15.83
C GLY A 293 -9.00 18.24 -16.56
N SER A 294 -7.80 17.97 -16.03
CA SER A 294 -6.55 18.29 -16.75
C SER A 294 -6.32 17.33 -17.92
N ARG A 295 -5.54 17.77 -18.91
CA ARG A 295 -5.26 17.00 -20.14
C ARG A 295 -3.86 16.40 -20.12
N VAL A 296 -3.71 15.27 -20.80
CA VAL A 296 -2.43 14.63 -21.07
C VAL A 296 -2.41 14.11 -22.50
N ARG A 297 -1.32 14.39 -23.21
CA ARG A 297 -1.11 13.87 -24.55
C ARG A 297 -0.25 12.62 -24.46
N LEU A 298 -0.73 11.53 -25.03
CA LEU A 298 0.03 10.29 -25.12
C LEU A 298 0.35 9.96 -26.58
N THR A 299 1.53 9.41 -26.77
CA THR A 299 1.92 8.72 -27.99
C THR A 299 2.17 7.27 -27.62
N TRP A 300 1.58 6.33 -28.35
CA TRP A 300 1.73 4.91 -28.08
C TRP A 300 1.89 4.09 -29.36
N GLN A 301 2.36 2.86 -29.19
CA GLN A 301 2.56 1.91 -30.27
C GLN A 301 1.75 0.65 -29.99
N THR A 302 1.00 0.17 -30.98
CA THR A 302 0.24 -1.09 -30.86
C THR A 302 1.15 -2.32 -31.00
N PRO A 303 0.69 -3.53 -30.64
CA PRO A 303 1.44 -4.77 -30.92
C PRO A 303 1.86 -4.91 -32.38
N ASP A 304 1.03 -4.45 -33.31
CA ASP A 304 1.28 -4.43 -34.77
C ASP A 304 2.23 -3.30 -35.21
N GLN A 305 2.92 -2.67 -34.26
CA GLN A 305 3.90 -1.61 -34.46
C GLN A 305 3.34 -0.29 -35.02
N GLU A 306 2.02 -0.09 -35.02
CA GLU A 306 1.38 1.15 -35.47
C GLU A 306 1.54 2.26 -34.42
N LYS A 307 2.07 3.42 -34.82
CA LYS A 307 2.22 4.59 -33.92
C LYS A 307 0.94 5.42 -33.92
N ARG A 308 0.35 5.62 -32.74
CA ARG A 308 -0.86 6.41 -32.50
C ARG A 308 -0.58 7.51 -31.49
N ALA A 309 -1.40 8.58 -31.53
CA ALA A 309 -1.32 9.66 -30.55
C ALA A 309 -2.71 10.23 -30.27
N GLY A 310 -2.92 10.67 -29.04
CA GLY A 310 -4.23 11.11 -28.56
C GLY A 310 -4.09 12.05 -27.37
N GLU A 311 -5.13 12.86 -27.16
CA GLU A 311 -5.26 13.70 -25.97
C GLU A 311 -6.34 13.10 -25.08
N PHE A 312 -5.99 12.92 -23.80
CA PHE A 312 -6.83 12.27 -22.81
C PHE A 312 -7.15 13.27 -21.70
N VAL A 313 -8.39 13.24 -21.21
CA VAL A 313 -8.83 14.06 -20.09
C VAL A 313 -8.81 13.21 -18.82
N ARG A 314 -8.00 13.59 -17.84
CA ARG A 314 -7.95 12.91 -16.55
C ARG A 314 -9.29 13.07 -15.85
N ARG A 315 -9.88 11.98 -15.38
CA ARG A 315 -11.07 12.02 -14.53
C ARG A 315 -11.03 10.91 -13.51
N ARG A 316 -12.02 10.91 -12.62
CA ARG A 316 -12.29 9.80 -11.72
C ARG A 316 -12.64 8.57 -12.57
N VAL A 317 -11.98 7.46 -12.29
CA VAL A 317 -12.22 6.14 -12.87
C VAL A 317 -12.59 5.21 -11.73
N ASP A 318 -13.69 4.48 -11.92
CA ASP A 318 -14.20 3.53 -10.94
C ASP A 318 -13.43 2.21 -11.08
N ILE A 319 -12.79 1.78 -10.01
CA ILE A 319 -12.03 0.53 -9.91
C ILE A 319 -12.94 -0.49 -9.24
N ARG A 320 -13.54 -1.38 -10.04
CA ARG A 320 -14.38 -2.44 -9.50
C ARG A 320 -13.61 -3.38 -8.59
N SER A 321 -14.24 -3.83 -7.51
CA SER A 321 -13.70 -4.83 -6.60
C SER A 321 -13.80 -6.23 -7.19
N ILE A 322 -14.88 -6.53 -7.91
CA ILE A 322 -15.05 -7.77 -8.67
C ILE A 322 -14.60 -7.56 -10.10
N THR A 323 -13.45 -8.13 -10.44
CA THR A 323 -12.79 -7.88 -11.72
C THR A 323 -13.08 -8.97 -12.75
N ARG A 324 -13.48 -10.17 -12.29
CA ARG A 324 -13.93 -11.25 -13.16
C ARG A 324 -14.91 -12.19 -12.44
N HIS A 325 -15.91 -12.67 -13.18
CA HIS A 325 -16.70 -13.84 -12.81
C HIS A 325 -16.98 -14.69 -14.06
N ALA A 326 -17.01 -16.02 -13.93
CA ALA A 326 -17.35 -16.96 -15.01
C ALA A 326 -17.70 -18.35 -14.47
N ILE A 327 -18.43 -19.16 -15.23
CA ILE A 327 -18.49 -20.62 -15.04
C ILE A 327 -17.23 -21.24 -15.64
N LEU A 328 -16.50 -21.99 -14.82
CA LEU A 328 -15.27 -22.70 -15.20
C LEU A 328 -15.51 -24.17 -15.58
N ASP A 329 -16.53 -24.79 -14.97
CA ASP A 329 -16.98 -26.15 -15.29
C ASP A 329 -18.51 -26.17 -15.38
N GLN A 330 -19.03 -26.19 -16.61
CA GLN A 330 -20.48 -26.20 -16.87
C GLN A 330 -21.15 -27.50 -16.43
N GLN A 331 -20.43 -28.64 -16.45
CA GLN A 331 -21.02 -29.94 -16.09
C GLN A 331 -21.26 -30.05 -14.59
N ARG A 332 -20.35 -29.48 -13.79
CA ARG A 332 -20.41 -29.50 -12.32
C ARG A 332 -20.93 -28.20 -11.71
N GLY A 333 -21.16 -27.17 -12.53
CA GLY A 333 -21.60 -25.86 -12.07
C GLY A 333 -20.54 -25.16 -11.20
N ILE A 334 -19.26 -25.22 -11.54
CA ILE A 334 -18.23 -24.53 -10.75
C ILE A 334 -18.08 -23.10 -11.27
N GLY A 335 -18.51 -22.14 -10.46
CA GLY A 335 -18.31 -20.71 -10.71
C GLY A 335 -16.99 -20.22 -10.12
N TYR A 336 -16.50 -19.12 -10.68
CA TYR A 336 -15.28 -18.44 -10.26
C TYR A 336 -15.55 -16.95 -10.10
N ILE A 337 -15.02 -16.36 -9.03
CA ILE A 337 -15.01 -14.91 -8.80
C ILE A 337 -13.61 -14.47 -8.42
N ARG A 338 -13.11 -13.47 -9.13
CA ARG A 338 -11.90 -12.73 -8.81
C ARG A 338 -12.26 -11.43 -8.08
N MET A 339 -11.78 -11.28 -6.85
CA MET A 339 -12.01 -10.08 -6.03
C MET A 339 -10.68 -9.45 -5.61
N GLU A 340 -10.48 -8.18 -5.96
CA GLU A 340 -9.21 -7.45 -5.81
C GLU A 340 -9.26 -6.32 -4.77
N GLY A 341 -10.41 -6.07 -4.13
CA GLY A 341 -10.49 -5.11 -3.03
C GLY A 341 -11.76 -5.22 -2.20
N PHE A 342 -11.79 -4.50 -1.08
CA PHE A 342 -12.97 -4.32 -0.24
C PHE A 342 -13.28 -2.81 -0.11
N GLN A 343 -14.10 -2.32 -1.01
CA GLN A 343 -14.54 -0.93 -1.15
C GLN A 343 -16.01 -0.79 -0.70
N GLU A 344 -16.59 0.39 -0.83
CA GLU A 344 -17.98 0.64 -0.41
C GLU A 344 -18.98 -0.22 -1.21
N ASP A 345 -18.76 -0.39 -2.53
CA ASP A 345 -19.70 -1.08 -3.42
C ASP A 345 -19.45 -2.60 -3.56
N THR A 346 -18.38 -3.15 -2.96
CA THR A 346 -17.96 -4.56 -3.16
C THR A 346 -19.07 -5.56 -2.87
N VAL A 347 -19.87 -5.33 -1.82
CA VAL A 347 -20.95 -6.25 -1.44
C VAL A 347 -22.00 -6.33 -2.56
N GLN A 348 -22.37 -5.19 -3.15
CA GLN A 348 -23.33 -5.14 -4.25
C GLN A 348 -22.76 -5.76 -5.53
N GLU A 349 -21.49 -5.51 -5.82
CA GLU A 349 -20.80 -6.14 -6.96
C GLU A 349 -20.75 -7.66 -6.81
N LEU A 350 -20.41 -8.15 -5.61
CA LEU A 350 -20.38 -9.57 -5.29
C LEU A 350 -21.77 -10.20 -5.44
N ASP A 351 -22.81 -9.60 -4.85
CA ASP A 351 -24.19 -10.10 -4.96
C ASP A 351 -24.69 -10.12 -6.42
N THR A 352 -24.19 -9.22 -7.27
CA THR A 352 -24.50 -9.20 -8.70
C THR A 352 -23.80 -10.32 -9.45
N ALA A 353 -22.50 -10.52 -9.20
CA ALA A 353 -21.72 -11.62 -9.79
C ALA A 353 -22.26 -12.99 -9.35
N LEU A 354 -22.60 -13.15 -8.07
CA LEU A 354 -23.18 -14.39 -7.54
C LEU A 354 -24.51 -14.72 -8.22
N ARG A 355 -25.43 -13.75 -8.34
CA ARG A 355 -26.72 -13.96 -9.02
C ARG A 355 -26.55 -14.32 -10.50
N ALA A 356 -25.57 -13.73 -11.19
CA ALA A 356 -25.27 -14.07 -12.58
C ALA A 356 -24.81 -15.53 -12.69
N LEU A 357 -23.85 -15.95 -11.87
CA LEU A 357 -23.34 -17.32 -11.85
C LEU A 357 -24.42 -18.33 -11.42
N GLU A 358 -25.25 -17.99 -10.42
CA GLU A 358 -26.40 -18.80 -10.00
C GLU A 358 -27.38 -19.03 -11.16
N ALA A 359 -27.67 -17.98 -11.95
CA ALA A 359 -28.53 -18.07 -13.12
C ALA A 359 -27.92 -18.93 -14.25
N GLU A 360 -26.60 -19.00 -14.34
CA GLU A 360 -25.85 -19.87 -15.26
C GLU A 360 -25.68 -21.31 -14.76
N GLY A 361 -26.23 -21.64 -13.58
CA GLY A 361 -26.25 -22.99 -13.02
C GLY A 361 -25.12 -23.31 -12.05
N MET A 362 -24.50 -22.30 -11.43
CA MET A 362 -23.47 -22.51 -10.40
C MET A 362 -23.99 -23.31 -9.20
N GLN A 363 -23.21 -24.30 -8.78
CA GLN A 363 -23.42 -25.17 -7.62
C GLN A 363 -22.25 -25.15 -6.63
N ALA A 364 -21.08 -24.66 -7.02
CA ALA A 364 -19.91 -24.46 -6.17
C ALA A 364 -19.11 -23.23 -6.61
N LEU A 365 -18.38 -22.59 -5.70
CA LEU A 365 -17.67 -21.34 -5.97
C LEU A 365 -16.18 -21.45 -5.62
N VAL A 366 -15.34 -21.00 -6.55
CA VAL A 366 -13.96 -20.59 -6.31
C VAL A 366 -13.93 -19.06 -6.12
N LEU A 367 -13.52 -18.59 -4.95
CA LEU A 367 -13.28 -17.18 -4.66
C LEU A 367 -11.78 -16.91 -4.61
N ASP A 368 -11.28 -16.08 -5.53
CA ASP A 368 -9.85 -15.82 -5.70
C ASP A 368 -9.47 -14.44 -5.15
N LEU A 369 -8.73 -14.44 -4.04
CA LEU A 369 -8.23 -13.27 -3.31
C LEU A 369 -6.72 -13.05 -3.47
N ARG A 370 -6.04 -13.76 -4.38
CA ARG A 370 -4.61 -13.54 -4.67
C ARG A 370 -4.34 -12.06 -4.94
N GLY A 371 -3.22 -11.46 -4.56
CA GLY A 371 -2.96 -10.05 -4.86
C GLY A 371 -3.90 -9.02 -4.20
N ASN A 372 -4.89 -9.43 -3.40
CA ASN A 372 -5.88 -8.51 -2.82
C ASN A 372 -5.36 -7.93 -1.50
N PRO A 373 -5.01 -6.64 -1.45
CA PRO A 373 -4.36 -6.02 -0.29
C PRO A 373 -5.33 -5.67 0.85
N GLY A 374 -6.61 -6.04 0.70
CA GLY A 374 -7.66 -5.79 1.66
C GLY A 374 -8.52 -4.57 1.32
N GLY A 375 -8.90 -3.80 2.33
CA GLY A 375 -9.91 -2.76 2.18
C GLY A 375 -10.63 -2.40 3.48
N LEU A 376 -11.90 -2.03 3.37
CA LEU A 376 -12.78 -1.71 4.49
C LEU A 376 -13.09 -2.97 5.30
N LEU A 377 -12.89 -2.87 6.62
CA LEU A 377 -13.14 -3.97 7.55
C LEU A 377 -14.65 -4.32 7.59
N ASP A 378 -15.51 -3.30 7.66
CA ASP A 378 -16.96 -3.46 7.66
C ASP A 378 -17.44 -4.20 6.40
N THR A 379 -16.91 -3.82 5.22
CA THR A 379 -17.16 -4.51 3.94
C THR A 379 -16.69 -5.96 4.01
N ALA A 380 -15.53 -6.25 4.59
CA ALA A 380 -15.04 -7.63 4.73
C ALA A 380 -15.98 -8.48 5.59
N ALA A 381 -16.49 -7.93 6.69
CA ALA A 381 -17.47 -8.63 7.53
C ALA A 381 -18.78 -8.89 6.76
N ALA A 382 -19.25 -7.92 5.97
CA ALA A 382 -20.46 -8.06 5.15
C ALA A 382 -20.29 -9.04 3.98
N VAL A 383 -19.09 -9.11 3.38
CA VAL A 383 -18.74 -10.14 2.38
C VAL A 383 -18.72 -11.52 3.04
N ALA A 384 -18.12 -11.66 4.22
CA ALA A 384 -18.08 -12.94 4.94
C ALA A 384 -19.49 -13.49 5.23
N GLU A 385 -20.48 -12.63 5.48
CA GLU A 385 -21.89 -13.03 5.70
C GLU A 385 -22.51 -13.82 4.53
N ARG A 386 -22.01 -13.64 3.30
CA ARG A 386 -22.47 -14.45 2.14
C ARG A 386 -22.03 -15.91 2.26
N PHE A 387 -21.03 -16.20 3.07
CA PHE A 387 -20.43 -17.52 3.19
C PHE A 387 -20.57 -18.13 4.60
N ILE A 388 -20.62 -17.33 5.66
CA ILE A 388 -20.66 -17.81 7.05
C ILE A 388 -22.09 -17.78 7.59
N ASP A 389 -22.61 -18.95 7.97
CA ASP A 389 -24.02 -19.14 8.40
C ASP A 389 -24.35 -18.44 9.72
N SER A 390 -23.44 -18.43 10.71
CA SER A 390 -23.64 -17.68 11.95
C SER A 390 -22.36 -17.60 12.78
N GLY A 391 -22.29 -16.62 13.67
CA GLY A 391 -21.22 -16.53 14.67
C GLY A 391 -20.29 -15.34 14.46
N VAL A 392 -19.12 -15.38 15.10
CA VAL A 392 -18.11 -14.31 14.98
C VAL A 392 -17.39 -14.44 13.65
N VAL A 393 -17.21 -13.34 12.94
CA VAL A 393 -16.35 -13.27 11.74
C VAL A 393 -14.96 -12.77 12.13
N VAL A 394 -14.91 -11.70 12.93
CA VAL A 394 -13.66 -11.08 13.37
C VAL A 394 -13.90 -10.29 14.65
N THR A 395 -12.88 -10.22 15.50
CA THR A 395 -12.87 -9.29 16.64
C THR A 395 -11.71 -8.31 16.52
N THR A 396 -11.89 -7.08 16.98
CA THR A 396 -10.83 -6.09 17.09
C THR A 396 -10.52 -5.82 18.56
N ARG A 397 -9.24 -5.59 18.87
CA ARG A 397 -8.77 -5.20 20.20
C ARG A 397 -7.72 -4.12 20.09
N GLY A 398 -7.99 -2.97 20.67
CA GLY A 398 -7.09 -1.82 20.73
C GLY A 398 -6.77 -1.43 22.17
N ARG A 399 -6.09 -0.29 22.31
CA ARG A 399 -5.76 0.25 23.63
C ARG A 399 -6.97 0.87 24.32
N ASN A 400 -7.88 1.45 23.53
CA ASN A 400 -9.08 2.11 24.01
C ASN A 400 -10.32 1.22 23.82
N ALA A 401 -11.30 1.32 24.72
CA ALA A 401 -12.51 0.47 24.68
C ALA A 401 -13.33 0.63 23.38
N ASN A 402 -13.34 1.83 22.79
CA ASN A 402 -14.02 2.10 21.51
C ASN A 402 -13.35 1.46 20.29
N GLN A 403 -12.12 0.94 20.45
CA GLN A 403 -11.39 0.20 19.42
C GLN A 403 -11.65 -1.31 19.52
N ASN A 404 -12.39 -1.76 20.53
CA ASN A 404 -12.77 -3.15 20.74
C ASN A 404 -14.15 -3.40 20.11
N GLN A 405 -14.20 -4.24 19.09
CA GLN A 405 -15.44 -4.59 18.39
C GLN A 405 -15.50 -6.09 18.12
N VAL A 406 -16.73 -6.60 17.98
CA VAL A 406 -16.98 -7.99 17.61
C VAL A 406 -17.98 -8.00 16.47
N TYR A 407 -17.54 -8.46 15.30
CA TYR A 407 -18.33 -8.56 14.09
C TYR A 407 -18.97 -9.95 14.06
N ARG A 408 -20.30 -9.98 14.04
CA ARG A 408 -21.09 -11.22 14.02
C ARG A 408 -22.05 -11.23 12.85
N VAL A 409 -22.30 -12.43 12.34
CA VAL A 409 -23.28 -12.71 11.28
C VAL A 409 -24.33 -13.69 11.80
N ASN A 410 -25.50 -13.69 11.16
CA ASN A 410 -26.65 -14.50 11.56
C ASN A 410 -27.24 -15.37 10.43
N GLY A 411 -26.61 -15.38 9.26
CA GLY A 411 -26.99 -16.26 8.16
C GLY A 411 -27.99 -15.69 7.16
N ALA A 412 -28.46 -14.46 7.36
CA ALA A 412 -29.55 -13.90 6.56
C ALA A 412 -29.25 -13.83 5.05
N TYR A 413 -27.98 -13.71 4.67
CA TYR A 413 -27.54 -13.60 3.28
C TYR A 413 -26.72 -14.80 2.79
N THR A 414 -26.58 -15.84 3.63
CA THR A 414 -25.63 -16.90 3.35
C THR A 414 -26.07 -17.77 2.18
N ARG A 415 -25.07 -18.17 1.39
CA ARG A 415 -25.23 -19.06 0.26
C ARG A 415 -24.60 -20.42 0.60
N PRO A 416 -25.35 -21.53 0.49
CA PRO A 416 -24.92 -22.83 1.02
C PRO A 416 -24.04 -23.65 0.06
N TYR A 417 -23.67 -23.13 -1.11
CA TYR A 417 -22.83 -23.88 -2.05
C TYR A 417 -21.40 -24.10 -1.52
N PRO A 418 -20.71 -25.21 -1.86
CA PRO A 418 -19.31 -25.42 -1.51
C PRO A 418 -18.40 -24.27 -1.96
N LEU A 419 -17.40 -23.95 -1.14
CA LEU A 419 -16.49 -22.82 -1.32
C LEU A 419 -15.03 -23.30 -1.30
N ALA A 420 -14.25 -22.87 -2.28
CA ALA A 420 -12.79 -22.85 -2.23
C ALA A 420 -12.31 -21.40 -2.29
N LEU A 421 -11.36 -21.06 -1.43
CA LEU A 421 -10.75 -19.74 -1.36
C LEU A 421 -9.29 -19.83 -1.84
N ILE A 422 -8.90 -19.01 -2.81
CA ILE A 422 -7.52 -18.93 -3.27
C ILE A 422 -6.87 -17.69 -2.66
N VAL A 423 -5.67 -17.86 -2.08
CA VAL A 423 -4.90 -16.80 -1.43
C VAL A 423 -3.41 -16.88 -1.78
N ASP A 424 -2.71 -15.78 -1.62
CA ASP A 424 -1.26 -15.70 -1.75
C ASP A 424 -0.61 -14.70 -0.78
N GLU A 425 0.70 -14.51 -0.91
CA GLU A 425 1.50 -13.59 -0.09
C GLU A 425 1.05 -12.12 -0.15
N ASP A 426 0.28 -11.74 -1.17
CA ASP A 426 -0.29 -10.40 -1.32
C ASP A 426 -1.76 -10.32 -0.87
N SER A 427 -2.39 -11.45 -0.53
CA SER A 427 -3.67 -11.49 0.18
C SER A 427 -3.48 -10.95 1.59
N ALA A 428 -3.86 -9.70 1.83
CA ALA A 428 -3.59 -9.02 3.10
C ALA A 428 -4.87 -8.53 3.79
N SER A 429 -4.79 -8.42 5.12
CA SER A 429 -5.68 -7.61 5.94
C SER A 429 -7.16 -8.03 5.82
N ALA A 430 -8.04 -7.31 5.10
CA ALA A 430 -9.43 -7.76 4.92
C ALA A 430 -9.56 -9.13 4.22
N SER A 431 -8.66 -9.45 3.28
CA SER A 431 -8.59 -10.78 2.65
C SER A 431 -8.31 -11.88 3.69
N GLU A 432 -7.48 -11.56 4.69
CA GLU A 432 -7.13 -12.48 5.78
C GLU A 432 -8.27 -12.65 6.78
N ILE A 433 -9.14 -11.65 6.93
CA ILE A 433 -10.39 -11.78 7.70
C ILE A 433 -11.30 -12.83 7.05
N ILE A 434 -11.47 -12.78 5.72
CA ILE A 434 -12.25 -13.80 4.99
C ILE A 434 -11.60 -15.18 5.16
N ALA A 435 -10.29 -15.29 4.96
CA ALA A 435 -9.57 -16.55 5.11
C ALA A 435 -9.68 -17.13 6.54
N GLY A 436 -9.51 -16.29 7.57
CA GLY A 436 -9.67 -16.68 8.96
C GLY A 436 -11.08 -17.14 9.29
N ALA A 437 -12.10 -16.42 8.81
CA ALA A 437 -13.49 -16.82 9.00
C ALA A 437 -13.83 -18.13 8.28
N VAL A 438 -13.39 -18.30 7.02
CA VAL A 438 -13.61 -19.54 6.25
C VAL A 438 -12.95 -20.73 6.94
N ARG A 439 -11.73 -20.56 7.46
CA ARG A 439 -11.00 -21.59 8.20
C ARG A 439 -11.69 -21.98 9.49
N ASP A 440 -11.89 -21.02 10.38
CA ASP A 440 -12.30 -21.31 11.76
C ASP A 440 -13.76 -21.83 11.82
N HIS A 441 -14.59 -21.46 10.84
CA HIS A 441 -15.94 -22.04 10.65
C HIS A 441 -15.94 -23.34 9.85
N ASN A 442 -14.79 -23.84 9.40
CA ASN A 442 -14.66 -24.99 8.50
C ASN A 442 -15.55 -24.87 7.24
N ARG A 443 -15.74 -23.64 6.74
CA ARG A 443 -16.71 -23.32 5.69
C ARG A 443 -16.26 -23.73 4.29
N GLY A 444 -14.95 -23.69 4.05
CA GLY A 444 -14.35 -23.87 2.74
C GLY A 444 -12.98 -24.54 2.84
N VAL A 445 -12.32 -24.68 1.70
CA VAL A 445 -10.92 -25.08 1.61
C VAL A 445 -10.09 -23.90 1.12
N ILE A 446 -8.96 -23.64 1.77
CA ILE A 446 -8.05 -22.55 1.41
C ILE A 446 -6.88 -23.12 0.61
N VAL A 447 -6.65 -22.60 -0.58
CA VAL A 447 -5.65 -23.08 -1.55
C VAL A 447 -4.69 -21.94 -1.89
N GLY A 448 -3.42 -22.27 -2.15
CA GLY A 448 -2.44 -21.31 -2.67
C GLY A 448 -1.21 -21.20 -1.79
N ARG A 449 -0.86 -19.98 -1.36
CA ARG A 449 0.33 -19.68 -0.53
C ARG A 449 -0.05 -19.00 0.79
N PRO A 450 0.87 -18.90 1.78
CA PRO A 450 0.59 -18.17 3.02
C PRO A 450 0.21 -16.71 2.75
N THR A 451 -0.78 -16.20 3.49
CA THR A 451 -1.22 -14.81 3.37
C THR A 451 -0.17 -13.81 3.89
N TYR A 452 -0.36 -12.52 3.64
CA TYR A 452 0.61 -11.48 3.98
C TYR A 452 0.97 -11.39 5.48
N GLY A 453 -0.01 -11.54 6.38
CA GLY A 453 0.18 -11.41 7.82
C GLY A 453 -0.05 -10.00 8.37
N LYS A 454 -0.98 -9.22 7.80
CA LYS A 454 -1.35 -7.88 8.27
C LYS A 454 -2.61 -7.92 9.14
N TRP A 455 -2.45 -8.36 10.39
CA TRP A 455 -3.55 -8.52 11.35
C TRP A 455 -3.76 -7.30 12.26
N SER A 456 -3.70 -6.10 11.66
CA SER A 456 -3.84 -4.81 12.30
C SER A 456 -4.92 -3.95 11.64
N VAL A 457 -5.55 -3.08 12.41
CA VAL A 457 -6.59 -2.15 11.97
C VAL A 457 -6.02 -0.74 11.98
N GLN A 458 -6.17 -0.06 10.85
CA GLN A 458 -5.82 1.34 10.71
C GLN A 458 -7.07 2.22 10.82
N THR A 459 -7.00 3.28 11.60
CA THR A 459 -8.03 4.32 11.68
C THR A 459 -7.53 5.61 11.05
N ILE A 460 -8.41 6.28 10.32
CA ILE A 460 -8.17 7.64 9.82
C ILE A 460 -8.61 8.65 10.87
N VAL A 461 -7.64 9.30 11.49
CA VAL A 461 -7.83 10.35 12.48
C VAL A 461 -7.60 11.69 11.79
N ARG A 462 -8.69 12.43 11.53
CA ARG A 462 -8.62 13.75 10.90
C ARG A 462 -7.88 14.72 11.81
N MET A 463 -6.98 15.50 11.22
CA MET A 463 -6.30 16.56 11.94
C MET A 463 -7.27 17.72 12.21
N PRO A 464 -7.21 18.36 13.39
CA PRO A 464 -8.01 19.55 13.67
C PRO A 464 -7.66 20.71 12.72
N GLY A 465 -8.67 21.52 12.39
CA GLY A 465 -8.57 22.66 11.48
C GLY A 465 -8.94 22.35 10.02
N GLU A 466 -8.87 23.36 9.16
CA GLU A 466 -9.29 23.29 7.73
C GLU A 466 -8.23 22.68 6.80
N ARG A 467 -7.24 21.95 7.33
CA ARG A 467 -6.05 21.56 6.55
C ARG A 467 -6.22 20.34 5.65
N GLU A 468 -7.38 19.70 5.62
CA GLU A 468 -7.60 18.42 4.89
C GLU A 468 -6.49 17.37 5.16
N MET A 469 -5.92 17.34 6.36
CA MET A 469 -4.89 16.36 6.74
C MET A 469 -5.46 15.26 7.62
N ALA A 470 -4.83 14.09 7.61
CA ALA A 470 -5.20 13.00 8.49
C ALA A 470 -4.00 12.14 8.90
N LEU A 471 -4.07 11.56 10.08
CA LEU A 471 -3.21 10.45 10.47
C LEU A 471 -3.91 9.16 10.10
N ARG A 472 -3.22 8.28 9.37
CA ARG A 472 -3.58 6.86 9.32
C ARG A 472 -2.79 6.18 10.43
N LEU A 473 -3.46 5.64 11.44
CA LEU A 473 -2.79 5.03 12.60
C LEU A 473 -3.26 3.61 12.79
N THR A 474 -2.33 2.70 13.09
CA THR A 474 -2.70 1.40 13.66
C THR A 474 -3.25 1.61 15.06
N THR A 475 -4.54 1.33 15.24
CA THR A 475 -5.27 1.56 16.49
C THR A 475 -5.68 0.28 17.18
N ALA A 476 -5.76 -0.83 16.45
CA ALA A 476 -6.15 -2.13 16.99
C ALA A 476 -5.45 -3.26 16.23
N LYS A 477 -5.48 -4.45 16.83
CA LYS A 477 -5.27 -5.73 16.15
C LYS A 477 -6.61 -6.40 15.92
N PHE A 478 -6.72 -7.21 14.88
CA PHE A 478 -7.89 -8.08 14.71
C PHE A 478 -7.53 -9.54 14.94
N TYR A 479 -8.54 -10.34 15.26
CA TYR A 479 -8.43 -11.74 15.66
C TYR A 479 -9.51 -12.55 14.96
N SER A 480 -9.15 -13.76 14.55
CA SER A 480 -10.05 -14.71 13.87
C SER A 480 -11.14 -15.21 14.84
N PRO A 481 -12.16 -15.95 14.36
CA PRO A 481 -13.19 -16.52 15.23
C PRO A 481 -12.64 -17.38 16.38
N ASP A 482 -11.55 -18.13 16.15
CA ASP A 482 -10.83 -18.92 17.17
C ASP A 482 -9.85 -18.10 18.02
N ASP A 483 -9.96 -16.77 17.99
CA ASP A 483 -9.14 -15.83 18.74
C ASP A 483 -7.64 -15.84 18.39
N ARG A 484 -7.32 -16.04 17.11
CA ARG A 484 -5.93 -16.05 16.62
C ARG A 484 -5.59 -14.76 15.88
N ASN A 485 -4.36 -14.29 16.06
CA ASN A 485 -3.79 -13.17 15.33
C ASN A 485 -2.54 -13.66 14.58
N TYR A 486 -2.51 -13.49 13.26
CA TYR A 486 -1.43 -14.00 12.40
C TYR A 486 -0.47 -12.89 11.94
N SER A 487 -0.27 -11.84 12.77
CA SER A 487 0.62 -10.73 12.42
C SER A 487 2.05 -11.21 12.13
N GLY A 488 2.61 -10.82 11.00
CA GLY A 488 3.99 -11.10 10.60
C GLY A 488 4.26 -12.53 10.10
N VAL A 489 3.26 -13.42 10.13
CA VAL A 489 3.40 -14.82 9.66
C VAL A 489 2.38 -15.19 8.59
N GLY A 490 1.20 -14.58 8.60
CA GLY A 490 0.11 -14.94 7.70
C GLY A 490 -0.61 -16.23 8.07
N LEU A 491 -1.76 -16.44 7.43
CA LEU A 491 -2.56 -17.65 7.49
C LEU A 491 -2.03 -18.62 6.44
N GLN A 492 -1.61 -19.81 6.89
CA GLN A 492 -1.17 -20.89 6.00
C GLN A 492 -2.36 -21.46 5.22
N PRO A 493 -2.28 -21.79 3.93
CA PRO A 493 -3.38 -22.45 3.21
C PRO A 493 -3.60 -23.89 3.72
N ASP A 494 -4.77 -24.47 3.45
CA ASP A 494 -5.03 -25.89 3.71
C ASP A 494 -4.33 -26.78 2.65
N VAL A 495 -4.25 -26.28 1.41
CA VAL A 495 -3.52 -26.90 0.30
C VAL A 495 -2.49 -25.92 -0.25
N LEU A 496 -1.21 -26.22 -0.03
CA LEU A 496 -0.10 -25.41 -0.54
C LEU A 496 0.12 -25.71 -2.03
N VAL A 497 0.09 -24.65 -2.85
CA VAL A 497 0.47 -24.68 -4.26
C VAL A 497 1.77 -23.88 -4.40
N PRO A 498 2.92 -24.52 -4.69
CA PRO A 498 4.19 -23.82 -4.84
C PRO A 498 4.14 -22.78 -5.97
N GLU A 499 4.79 -21.64 -5.76
CA GLU A 499 4.93 -20.61 -6.78
C GLU A 499 5.69 -21.18 -7.99
N SER A 500 5.11 -21.06 -9.19
CA SER A 500 5.77 -21.42 -10.44
C SER A 500 6.30 -20.17 -11.14
N ALA A 501 7.41 -20.29 -11.87
CA ALA A 501 8.00 -19.17 -12.62
C ALA A 501 7.06 -18.57 -13.69
N GLN A 502 5.98 -19.28 -14.06
CA GLN A 502 4.97 -18.84 -15.03
C GLN A 502 3.80 -18.06 -14.39
N ASN A 503 3.62 -18.11 -13.07
CA ASN A 503 2.41 -17.63 -12.38
C ASN A 503 2.44 -16.16 -11.94
N ARG A 504 3.53 -15.41 -12.19
CA ARG A 504 3.69 -14.03 -11.67
C ARG A 504 2.94 -12.94 -12.43
N THR A 505 2.31 -13.24 -13.56
CA THR A 505 1.50 -12.26 -14.30
C THR A 505 0.04 -12.29 -13.82
N THR A 506 -0.22 -11.52 -12.76
CA THR A 506 -1.48 -11.36 -12.03
C THR A 506 -2.59 -10.62 -12.79
N PHE A 507 -2.53 -10.52 -14.11
CA PHE A 507 -3.57 -9.84 -14.89
C PHE A 507 -4.66 -10.83 -15.32
N PHE A 508 -5.49 -11.22 -14.36
CA PHE A 508 -6.62 -12.13 -14.57
C PHE A 508 -7.82 -11.49 -15.29
N ARG A 509 -7.83 -10.16 -15.40
CA ARG A 509 -8.98 -9.41 -15.96
C ARG A 509 -9.23 -9.74 -17.44
N THR A 510 -8.17 -9.98 -18.21
CA THR A 510 -8.24 -10.28 -19.65
C THR A 510 -8.21 -11.77 -19.99
N ARG A 511 -7.92 -12.64 -19.02
CA ARG A 511 -7.82 -14.09 -19.27
C ARG A 511 -9.16 -14.70 -19.69
N THR A 512 -9.13 -15.60 -20.65
CA THR A 512 -10.25 -16.48 -21.03
C THR A 512 -10.53 -17.50 -19.92
N SER A 513 -11.71 -18.15 -19.96
CA SER A 513 -12.02 -19.22 -19.00
C SER A 513 -11.02 -20.38 -19.09
N ASP A 514 -10.49 -20.67 -20.28
CA ASP A 514 -9.48 -21.70 -20.49
C ASP A 514 -8.14 -21.34 -19.82
N GLU A 515 -7.70 -20.08 -19.95
CA GLU A 515 -6.49 -19.59 -19.28
C GLU A 515 -6.64 -19.51 -17.75
N ILE A 516 -7.86 -19.28 -17.25
CA ILE A 516 -8.17 -19.36 -15.81
C ILE A 516 -8.13 -20.83 -15.35
N ASN A 517 -8.68 -21.76 -16.13
CA ASN A 517 -8.66 -23.20 -15.82
C ASN A 517 -7.25 -23.81 -15.85
N ALA A 518 -6.35 -23.27 -16.68
CA ALA A 518 -4.96 -23.70 -16.76
C ALA A 518 -4.11 -23.20 -15.57
N ASP A 519 -4.62 -22.27 -14.76
CA ASP A 519 -3.93 -21.76 -13.59
C ASP A 519 -3.81 -22.87 -12.50
N PRO A 520 -2.60 -23.17 -12.01
CA PRO A 520 -2.39 -24.24 -11.02
C PRO A 520 -3.17 -24.07 -9.72
N ASP A 521 -3.31 -22.84 -9.21
CA ASP A 521 -4.06 -22.57 -7.98
C ASP A 521 -5.56 -22.82 -8.20
N VAL A 522 -6.08 -22.40 -9.37
CA VAL A 522 -7.49 -22.62 -9.76
C VAL A 522 -7.77 -24.10 -9.97
N ALA A 523 -6.90 -24.81 -10.67
CA ALA A 523 -7.04 -26.24 -10.91
C ALA A 523 -7.09 -27.03 -9.59
N GLU A 524 -6.23 -26.69 -8.61
CA GLU A 524 -6.25 -27.34 -7.30
C GLU A 524 -7.49 -26.95 -6.49
N ALA A 525 -7.97 -25.71 -6.57
CA ALA A 525 -9.22 -25.28 -5.95
C ALA A 525 -10.43 -26.04 -6.52
N ILE A 526 -10.49 -26.22 -7.85
CA ILE A 526 -11.51 -27.03 -8.52
C ILE A 526 -11.43 -28.49 -8.05
N SER A 527 -10.23 -29.08 -8.02
CA SER A 527 -10.01 -30.45 -7.52
C SER A 527 -10.45 -30.62 -6.05
N ALA A 528 -10.16 -29.63 -5.20
CA ALA A 528 -10.59 -29.63 -3.80
C ALA A 528 -12.11 -29.53 -3.65
N LEU A 529 -12.79 -28.71 -4.47
CA LEU A 529 -14.26 -28.66 -4.53
C LEU A 529 -14.86 -29.98 -5.02
N GLN A 530 -14.30 -30.58 -6.07
CA GLN A 530 -14.76 -31.84 -6.62
C GLN A 530 -14.72 -32.96 -5.57
N ARG A 531 -13.62 -33.07 -4.82
CA ARG A 531 -13.52 -34.03 -3.70
C ARG A 531 -14.65 -33.87 -2.69
N ARG A 532 -15.00 -32.62 -2.33
CA ARG A 532 -16.10 -32.32 -1.40
C ARG A 532 -17.49 -32.61 -1.99
N LEU A 533 -17.70 -32.33 -3.28
CA LEU A 533 -18.95 -32.62 -3.98
C LEU A 533 -19.21 -34.12 -4.11
N THR A 534 -18.17 -34.95 -4.19
CA THR A 534 -18.31 -36.42 -4.27
C THR A 534 -18.47 -37.11 -2.91
N SER A 535 -18.17 -36.42 -1.81
CA SER A 535 -18.22 -36.97 -0.45
C SER A 535 -19.55 -36.71 0.28
N ASN A 536 -20.43 -35.90 -0.31
CA ASN A 536 -21.81 -35.67 0.13
C ASN A 536 -22.77 -36.38 -0.82
#